data_AF-B9RRQ4-F1
#
_entry.id   AF-B9RRQ4-F1
#
_cell.length_a   1.000
_cell.length_b   1.000
_cell.length_c   1.000
_cell.angle_alpha   90.00
_cell.angle_beta   90.00
_cell.angle_gamma   90.00
#
_symmetry.space_group_name_H-M   'P 1'
#
loop_
_entity.id
_entity.type
_entity.pdbx_description
1 polymer ?
#
loop_
_entity_poly.entity_id
_entity_poly.type
_entity_poly.pdbx_seq_one_letter_code
_entity_poly.pdbx_strand_id
1 'polypeptide(L)'
;MSTTTSDEEEIATTAPGDEIATDKKQRYKCRKIAIFFAYCGVGYQGMQKNPGTKSIEGDLEKALFHSGAVPKQDRGCPKRYD
;
A
#
# COMPACT_ATOMS: atom_id res chain seq x y z
N MET A 1 18.60 15.08 -1.59
CA MET A 1 17.53 16.07 -1.78
C MET A 1 16.23 15.43 -1.32
N SER A 2 15.64 15.94 -0.26
CA SER A 2 14.39 15.42 0.31
C SER A 2 13.29 16.40 -0.07
N THR A 3 12.38 15.99 -0.95
CA THR A 3 11.17 16.77 -1.24
C THR A 3 10.18 16.56 -0.09
N THR A 4 10.09 17.55 0.79
CA THR A 4 9.00 17.71 1.74
C THR A 4 7.76 18.14 0.96
N THR A 5 6.84 17.21 0.70
CA THR A 5 5.47 17.59 0.34
C THR A 5 4.77 18.02 1.63
N SER A 6 4.71 19.33 1.84
CA SER A 6 3.73 19.98 2.70
C SER A 6 2.35 19.69 2.13
N ASP A 7 1.44 19.13 2.92
CA ASP A 7 0.01 19.13 2.60
C ASP A 7 -0.66 19.83 3.78
N GLU A 8 -1.15 21.03 3.53
CA GLU A 8 -1.84 21.91 4.45
C GLU A 8 -3.27 21.39 4.70
N GLU A 9 -3.75 21.54 5.93
CA GLU A 9 -5.11 21.15 6.31
C GLU A 9 -6.14 22.09 5.67
N GLU A 10 -6.96 21.57 4.76
CA GLU A 10 -8.23 22.19 4.35
C GLU A 10 -9.36 21.65 5.23
N ILE A 11 -9.75 22.43 6.24
CA ILE A 11 -10.98 22.25 7.01
C ILE A 11 -12.11 22.98 6.27
N ALA A 12 -13.03 22.23 5.67
CA ALA A 12 -14.29 22.77 5.16
C ALA A 12 -15.48 22.19 5.95
N THR A 13 -16.18 23.09 6.65
CA THR A 13 -17.41 22.85 7.41
C THR A 13 -18.64 23.15 6.54
N THR A 14 -19.57 22.19 6.37
CA THR A 14 -20.98 22.49 6.04
C THR A 14 -21.97 21.37 6.42
N ALA A 15 -22.87 21.66 7.38
CA ALA A 15 -24.28 21.26 7.64
C ALA A 15 -24.80 19.79 7.49
N PRO A 16 -25.88 19.41 8.24
CA PRO A 16 -26.17 18.02 8.66
C PRO A 16 -27.18 17.31 7.76
N GLY A 17 -26.97 16.00 7.53
CA GLY A 17 -27.98 15.11 6.96
C GLY A 17 -27.59 14.47 5.63
N ASP A 18 -26.55 13.65 5.64
CA ASP A 18 -26.53 12.42 4.84
C ASP A 18 -25.46 11.48 5.44
N GLU A 19 -25.87 10.29 5.84
CA GLU A 19 -25.05 9.25 6.49
C GLU A 19 -24.12 8.60 5.44
N ILE A 20 -23.24 9.38 4.82
CA ILE A 20 -22.13 8.84 4.05
C ILE A 20 -20.95 8.83 5.01
N ALA A 21 -20.70 7.65 5.59
CA ALA A 21 -19.48 7.35 6.32
C ALA A 21 -18.28 7.67 5.41
N THR A 22 -17.83 8.92 5.47
CA THR A 22 -16.59 9.38 4.89
C THR A 22 -15.51 8.79 5.77
N ASP A 23 -15.20 7.54 5.44
CA ASP A 23 -14.14 6.74 6.03
C ASP A 23 -12.83 7.50 5.76
N LYS A 24 -12.51 8.45 6.64
CA LYS A 24 -11.29 9.26 6.61
C LYS A 24 -10.14 8.29 6.83
N LYS A 25 -9.71 7.65 5.73
CA LYS A 25 -8.68 6.62 5.78
C LYS A 25 -7.41 7.27 6.30
N GLN A 26 -7.06 6.95 7.54
CA GLN A 26 -5.87 7.47 8.21
C GLN A 26 -4.67 7.28 7.28
N ARG A 27 -4.11 8.40 6.79
CA ARG A 27 -2.94 8.38 5.91
C ARG A 27 -1.70 8.39 6.79
N TYR A 28 -0.87 7.36 6.61
CA TYR A 28 0.43 7.27 7.29
C TYR A 28 1.53 7.77 6.36
N LYS A 29 2.55 8.41 6.95
CA LYS A 29 3.77 8.76 6.21
C LYS A 29 4.51 7.48 5.78
N CYS A 30 4.83 7.38 4.49
CA CYS A 30 5.63 6.28 3.96
C CYS A 30 7.01 6.21 4.63
N ARG A 31 7.45 4.99 4.99
CA ARG A 31 8.78 4.74 5.57
C ARG A 31 9.48 3.63 4.80
N LYS A 32 10.79 3.76 4.59
CA LYS A 32 11.64 2.69 4.07
C LYS A 32 11.85 1.65 5.18
N ILE A 33 11.51 0.40 4.90
CA ILE A 33 11.58 -0.71 5.86
C ILE A 33 12.25 -1.93 5.23
N ALA A 34 12.86 -2.76 6.07
CA ALA A 34 13.28 -4.11 5.71
C ALA A 34 12.39 -5.12 6.45
N ILE A 35 11.97 -6.18 5.76
CA ILE A 35 11.12 -7.23 6.33
C ILE A 35 11.91 -8.53 6.28
N PHE A 36 12.07 -9.19 7.43
CA PHE A 36 12.54 -10.57 7.51
C PHE A 36 11.32 -11.49 7.62
N PHE A 37 11.22 -12.47 6.72
CA PHE A 37 10.12 -13.44 6.73
C PHE A 37 10.56 -14.78 6.16
N ALA A 38 9.79 -15.82 6.46
CA ALA A 38 9.97 -17.16 5.91
C ALA A 38 8.68 -17.60 5.22
N TYR A 39 8.82 -18.54 4.28
CA TYR A 39 7.69 -19.09 3.52
C TYR A 39 7.92 -20.57 3.21
N CYS A 40 6.84 -21.32 3.00
CA CYS A 40 6.89 -22.64 2.39
C CYS A 40 6.68 -22.49 0.87
N GLY A 41 7.65 -22.93 0.06
CA GLY A 41 7.62 -22.70 -1.39
C GLY A 41 6.83 -23.69 -2.24
N VAL A 42 6.15 -24.64 -1.61
CA VAL A 42 5.32 -25.59 -2.33
C VAL A 42 4.17 -24.85 -3.03
N GLY A 43 4.05 -25.03 -4.35
CA GLY A 43 3.02 -24.38 -5.17
C GLY A 43 3.31 -22.93 -5.58
N TYR A 44 4.53 -22.45 -5.34
CA TYR A 44 5.00 -21.13 -5.79
C TYR A 44 6.12 -21.27 -6.83
N GLN A 45 6.09 -20.44 -7.86
CA GLN A 45 7.12 -20.36 -8.90
C GLN A 45 8.28 -19.45 -8.47
N GLY A 46 8.77 -19.63 -7.24
CA GLY A 46 9.83 -18.82 -6.64
C GLY A 46 9.38 -17.46 -6.10
N MET A 47 10.36 -16.61 -5.82
CA MET A 47 10.16 -15.32 -5.13
C MET A 47 9.60 -14.23 -6.05
N GLN A 48 10.27 -13.99 -7.17
CA GLN A 48 9.99 -12.85 -8.02
C GLN A 48 8.66 -12.98 -8.77
N LYS A 49 7.93 -11.87 -8.90
CA LYS A 49 6.69 -11.81 -9.67
C LYS A 49 6.94 -11.96 -11.18
N ASN A 50 6.39 -13.03 -11.76
CA ASN A 50 6.35 -13.26 -13.20
C ASN A 50 4.90 -13.32 -13.71
N PRO A 51 4.58 -12.74 -14.88
CA PRO A 51 3.24 -12.81 -15.46
C PRO A 51 2.71 -14.25 -15.57
N GLY A 52 1.45 -14.46 -15.20
CA GLY A 52 0.79 -15.77 -15.33
C GLY A 52 1.23 -16.84 -14.32
N THR A 53 2.12 -16.50 -13.39
CA THR A 53 2.62 -17.45 -12.37
C THR A 53 2.28 -16.97 -10.96
N LYS A 54 2.07 -17.92 -10.04
CA LYS A 54 1.92 -17.62 -8.62
C LYS A 54 3.30 -17.52 -7.99
N SER A 55 3.65 -16.34 -7.47
CA SER A 55 4.93 -16.08 -6.80
C SER A 55 4.71 -15.54 -5.38
N ILE A 56 5.76 -15.62 -4.57
CA ILE A 56 5.73 -15.17 -3.17
C ILE A 56 5.57 -13.65 -3.10
N GLU A 57 6.35 -12.90 -3.88
CA GLU A 57 6.25 -11.44 -3.96
C GLU A 57 4.84 -11.00 -4.37
N GLY A 58 4.20 -11.73 -5.29
CA GLY A 58 2.85 -11.44 -5.72
C GLY A 58 1.80 -11.57 -4.62
N ASP A 59 1.96 -12.50 -3.68
CA ASP A 59 1.07 -12.63 -2.53
C ASP A 59 1.45 -11.67 -1.40
N LEU A 60 2.75 -11.42 -1.18
CA LEU A 60 3.24 -10.44 -0.22
C LEU A 60 2.74 -9.02 -0.57
N GLU A 61 2.81 -8.63 -1.83
CA GLU A 61 2.32 -7.33 -2.32
C GLU A 61 0.81 -7.18 -2.09
N LYS A 62 0.02 -8.23 -2.37
CA LYS A 62 -1.43 -8.22 -2.09
C LYS A 62 -1.69 -8.08 -0.59
N ALA A 63 -0.96 -8.81 0.26
CA ALA A 63 -1.11 -8.74 1.71
C ALA A 63 -0.81 -7.33 2.24
N LEU A 64 0.28 -6.70 1.77
CA LEU A 64 0.63 -5.31 2.12
C LEU A 64 -0.42 -4.30 1.64
N PHE A 65 -1.04 -4.53 0.47
CA PHE A 65 -2.14 -3.71 -0.01
C PHE A 65 -3.40 -3.86 0.87
N HIS A 66 -3.76 -5.10 1.22
CA HIS A 66 -4.93 -5.38 2.06
C HIS A 66 -4.76 -4.90 3.50
N SER A 67 -3.54 -4.89 4.04
CA SER A 67 -3.24 -4.32 5.36
C SER A 67 -3.24 -2.78 5.36
N GLY A 68 -3.33 -2.14 4.19
CA GLY A 68 -3.27 -0.69 4.05
C GLY A 68 -1.85 -0.11 4.09
N ALA A 69 -0.81 -0.96 4.04
CA ALA A 69 0.58 -0.53 3.98
C ALA A 69 0.95 0.09 2.61
N VAL A 70 0.23 -0.27 1.55
CA VAL A 70 0.43 0.25 0.18
C VAL A 70 -0.76 1.11 -0.28
N PRO A 71 -0.54 2.36 -0.74
CA PRO A 71 -1.58 3.19 -1.34
C PRO A 71 -2.17 2.58 -2.61
N LYS A 72 -3.45 2.89 -2.91
CA LYS A 72 -4.13 2.41 -4.13
C LYS A 72 -3.42 2.83 -5.43
N GLN A 73 -2.76 3.99 -5.43
CA GLN A 73 -2.06 4.55 -6.58
C GLN A 73 -0.77 3.79 -6.93
N ASP A 74 -0.17 3.11 -5.95
CA ASP A 74 1.12 2.43 -6.10
C ASP A 74 0.99 0.91 -6.22
N ARG A 75 -0.23 0.39 -6.10
CA ARG A 75 -0.53 -1.03 -6.28
C ARG A 75 -0.06 -1.50 -7.67
N GLY A 76 0.72 -2.58 -7.73
CA GLY A 76 1.26 -3.14 -8.96
C GLY A 76 2.52 -2.44 -9.48
N CYS A 77 3.02 -1.40 -8.80
CA CYS A 77 4.14 -0.59 -9.24
C CYS A 77 5.32 -0.61 -8.23
N PRO A 78 6.04 -1.74 -8.05
CA PRO A 78 7.07 -1.90 -7.03
C PRO A 78 8.26 -0.92 -7.16
N LYS A 79 8.51 -0.37 -8.36
CA LYS A 79 9.58 0.60 -8.60
C LYS A 79 9.26 2.03 -8.15
N ARG A 80 8.03 2.31 -7.70
CA ARG A 80 7.62 3.66 -7.26
C ARG A 80 7.96 3.97 -5.80
N TYR A 81 8.48 3.00 -5.06
CA TYR A 81 8.81 3.17 -3.64
C TYR A 81 10.24 3.70 -3.37
N ASP A 82 11.01 4.00 -4.43
CA ASP A 82 12.37 4.54 -4.33
C ASP A 82 12.44 6.02 -3.93
#